data_AF-A0A4Q3CHB3-F1
#
_entry.id   AF-A0A4Q3CHB3-F1
#
_cell.length_a   1.000
_cell.length_b   1.000
_cell.length_c   1.000
_cell.angle_alpha   90.00
_cell.angle_beta   90.00
_cell.angle_gamma   90.00
#
_symmetry.space_group_name_H-M   'P 1'
#
loop_
_entity.id
_entity.type
_entity.pdbx_description
1 polymer ?
#
loop_
_entity_poly.entity_id
_entity_poly.type
_entity_poly.pdbx_seq_one_letter_code
_entity_poly.pdbx_strand_id
1 'polypeptide(L)'
;MSNDGARSVALADRLRGFMAEHIYPNERRYYLEAERLGPWATYPVVEELKAIARAEGLWNLFMPAAHAADGLTNAEYAPLCEIMGRSLMAPEVFNCSAPDTGNMETILRYGSEAQKARWLTPLLAGEIRSAFAMTEPDVASSDATNIGSSIVRDGDDYI
;
A
#
# COMPACT_ATOMS: atom_id res chain seq x y z
N MET A 1 2.50 30.23 9.38
CA MET A 1 2.95 28.82 9.37
C MET A 1 1.92 28.07 8.53
N SER A 2 2.32 27.38 7.47
CA SER A 2 1.36 26.67 6.62
C SER A 2 0.64 25.59 7.44
N ASN A 3 -0.63 25.36 7.12
CA ASN A 3 -1.53 24.44 7.82
C ASN A 3 -1.08 22.97 7.72
N ASP A 4 -0.23 22.67 6.73
CA ASP A 4 0.24 21.34 6.33
C ASP A 4 1.03 20.63 7.46
N GLY A 5 1.84 21.38 8.22
CA GLY A 5 2.63 20.81 9.32
C GLY A 5 1.77 20.30 10.48
N ALA A 6 0.68 20.98 10.79
CA ALA A 6 -0.19 20.63 11.92
C ALA A 6 -0.93 19.30 11.67
N ARG A 7 -1.36 19.06 10.43
CA ARG A 7 -2.04 17.83 10.02
C ARG A 7 -1.12 16.62 10.07
N SER A 8 0.09 16.74 9.50
CA SER A 8 1.08 15.65 9.53
C SER A 8 1.48 15.27 10.95
N VAL A 9 1.70 16.26 11.84
CA VAL A 9 2.00 16.01 13.26
C VAL A 9 0.84 15.29 13.96
N ALA A 10 -0.41 15.73 13.75
CA ALA A 10 -1.56 15.07 14.35
C ALA A 10 -1.71 13.62 13.88
N LEU A 11 -1.51 13.34 12.59
CA LEU A 11 -1.51 11.96 12.07
C LEU A 11 -0.35 11.13 12.63
N ALA A 12 0.84 11.72 12.78
CA ALA A 12 2.00 11.05 13.36
C ALA A 12 1.74 10.65 14.82
N ASP A 13 1.14 11.52 15.63
CA ASP A 13 0.80 11.22 17.02
C ASP A 13 -0.22 10.08 17.11
N ARG A 14 -1.25 10.12 16.26
CA ARG A 14 -2.25 9.03 16.17
C ARG A 14 -1.63 7.71 15.73
N LEU A 15 -0.75 7.73 14.73
CA LEU A 15 0.00 6.54 14.33
C LEU A 15 0.86 6.02 15.47
N ARG A 16 1.60 6.87 16.20
CA ARG A 16 2.40 6.42 17.36
C ARG A 16 1.53 5.76 18.43
N GLY A 17 0.35 6.31 18.70
CA GLY A 17 -0.66 5.71 19.57
C GLY A 17 -1.08 4.33 19.08
N PHE A 18 -1.55 4.23 17.82
CA PHE A 18 -1.96 2.97 17.21
C PHE A 18 -0.84 1.92 17.21
N MET A 19 0.39 2.34 16.90
CA MET A 19 1.55 1.45 16.92
C MET A 19 1.79 0.87 18.32
N ALA A 20 1.71 1.71 19.36
CA ALA A 20 1.90 1.29 20.76
C ALA A 20 0.78 0.39 21.27
N GLU A 21 -0.47 0.70 20.91
CA GLU A 21 -1.64 -0.01 21.41
C GLU A 21 -1.92 -1.32 20.66
N HIS A 22 -1.70 -1.34 19.34
CA HIS A 22 -2.14 -2.44 18.49
C HIS A 22 -1.02 -3.15 17.76
N ILE A 23 -0.04 -2.44 17.18
CA ILE A 23 1.00 -3.07 16.35
C ILE A 23 2.01 -3.82 17.21
N TYR A 24 2.77 -3.11 18.07
CA TYR A 24 3.86 -3.72 18.84
C TYR A 24 3.41 -4.90 19.71
N PRO A 25 2.25 -4.86 20.39
CA PRO A 25 1.75 -6.02 21.14
C PRO A 25 1.44 -7.25 20.27
N ASN A 26 1.14 -7.05 18.98
CA ASN A 26 0.76 -8.12 18.06
C ASN A 26 1.91 -8.61 17.17
N GLU A 27 3.10 -8.01 17.21
CA GLU A 27 4.23 -8.43 16.36
C GLU A 27 4.58 -9.91 16.54
N ARG A 28 4.62 -10.40 17.79
CA ARG A 28 4.87 -11.82 18.05
C ARG A 28 3.80 -12.70 17.41
N ARG A 29 2.53 -12.30 17.46
CA ARG A 29 1.42 -13.05 16.83
C ARG A 29 1.57 -13.05 15.30
N TYR A 30 1.92 -11.91 14.71
CA TYR A 30 2.17 -11.79 13.28
C TYR A 30 3.23 -12.80 12.79
N TYR A 31 4.38 -12.88 13.46
CA TYR A 31 5.44 -13.83 13.07
C TYR A 31 4.99 -15.30 13.23
N LEU A 32 4.27 -15.63 14.31
CA LEU A 32 3.74 -16.98 14.50
C LEU A 32 2.69 -17.37 13.45
N GLU A 33 1.83 -16.42 13.06
CA GLU A 33 0.87 -16.65 11.97
C GLU A 33 1.59 -16.84 10.63
N ALA A 34 2.63 -16.06 10.35
CA ALA A 34 3.45 -16.20 9.14
C ALA A 34 4.13 -17.57 9.05
N GLU A 35 4.75 -18.04 10.13
CA GLU A 35 5.39 -19.36 10.18
C GLU A 35 4.38 -20.50 10.01
N ARG A 36 3.21 -20.37 10.63
CA ARG A 36 2.17 -21.42 10.64
C ARG A 36 1.39 -21.50 9.33
N LEU A 37 1.07 -20.36 8.73
CA LEU A 37 0.20 -20.26 7.56
C LEU A 37 0.97 -20.20 6.24
N GLY A 38 2.24 -19.79 6.30
CA GLY A 38 3.10 -19.62 5.14
C GLY A 38 2.97 -18.25 4.46
N PRO A 39 3.89 -17.93 3.54
CA PRO A 39 4.12 -16.57 3.05
C PRO A 39 3.01 -16.01 2.12
N TRP A 40 2.11 -16.87 1.66
CA TRP A 40 1.04 -16.50 0.71
C TRP A 40 -0.34 -16.39 1.38
N ALA A 41 -0.41 -16.62 2.69
CA ALA A 41 -1.66 -16.52 3.42
C ALA A 41 -1.92 -15.09 3.88
N THR A 42 -3.19 -14.71 3.95
CA THR A 42 -3.62 -13.54 4.70
C THR A 42 -3.57 -13.87 6.18
N TYR A 43 -2.85 -13.08 6.97
CA TYR A 43 -2.71 -13.32 8.41
C TYR A 43 -3.90 -12.72 9.17
N PRO A 44 -4.66 -13.52 9.95
CA PRO A 44 -5.80 -13.03 10.72
C PRO A 44 -5.53 -11.76 11.54
N VAL A 45 -4.36 -11.66 12.17
CA VAL A 45 -4.00 -10.48 12.96
C VAL A 45 -3.94 -9.21 12.12
N VAL A 46 -3.53 -9.30 10.85
CA VAL A 46 -3.45 -8.14 9.96
C VAL A 46 -4.86 -7.68 9.58
N GLU A 47 -5.77 -8.60 9.24
CA GLU A 47 -7.16 -8.26 8.88
C GLU A 47 -7.95 -7.67 10.05
N GLU A 48 -7.76 -8.21 11.27
CA GLU A 48 -8.34 -7.67 12.49
C GLU A 48 -7.89 -6.21 12.71
N LEU A 49 -6.60 -5.91 12.54
CA LEU A 49 -6.07 -4.57 12.75
C LEU A 49 -6.39 -3.60 11.61
N LYS A 50 -6.52 -4.07 10.36
CA LYS A 50 -7.00 -3.26 9.23
C LYS A 50 -8.39 -2.68 9.52
N ALA A 51 -9.28 -3.46 10.13
CA ALA A 51 -10.62 -3.00 10.50
C ALA A 51 -10.56 -1.85 11.53
N ILE A 52 -9.69 -1.95 12.54
CA ILE A 52 -9.49 -0.90 13.55
C ILE A 52 -8.87 0.35 12.92
N ALA A 53 -7.79 0.18 12.16
CA ALA A 53 -7.11 1.28 11.46
C ALA A 53 -8.07 2.06 10.55
N ARG A 54 -8.93 1.36 9.81
CA ARG A 54 -9.97 1.99 8.99
C ARG A 54 -11.01 2.72 9.82
N ALA A 55 -11.50 2.13 10.92
CA ALA A 55 -12.47 2.78 11.80
C ALA A 55 -11.91 4.06 12.43
N GLU A 56 -10.60 4.12 12.65
CA GLU A 56 -9.90 5.32 13.08
C GLU A 56 -9.57 6.28 11.93
N GLY A 57 -9.72 5.88 10.66
CA GLY A 57 -9.33 6.73 9.52
C GLY A 57 -7.81 6.85 9.37
N LEU A 58 -7.06 5.83 9.78
CA LEU A 58 -5.64 5.64 9.47
C LEU A 58 -5.53 4.70 8.26
N TRP A 59 -6.05 5.12 7.11
CA TRP A 59 -6.21 4.26 5.93
C TRP A 59 -5.84 5.00 4.65
N ASN A 60 -5.14 4.34 3.71
CA ASN A 60 -4.69 4.92 2.44
C ASN A 60 -3.88 6.24 2.61
N LEU A 61 -3.06 6.32 3.67
CA LEU A 61 -2.32 7.55 4.01
C LEU A 61 -1.30 7.98 2.93
N PHE A 62 -0.99 7.09 1.98
CA PHE A 62 -0.10 7.36 0.85
C PHE A 62 -0.74 8.25 -0.23
N MET A 63 -2.07 8.43 -0.23
CA MET A 63 -2.79 9.10 -1.31
C MET A 63 -2.27 10.53 -1.55
N PRO A 64 -1.83 10.89 -2.77
CA PRO A 64 -1.29 12.21 -3.05
C PRO A 64 -2.37 13.31 -3.00
N ALA A 65 -2.04 14.45 -2.41
CA ALA A 65 -2.91 15.64 -2.37
C ALA A 65 -3.37 16.13 -3.75
N ALA A 66 -2.61 15.85 -4.81
CA ALA A 66 -2.97 16.19 -6.19
C ALA A 66 -4.18 15.40 -6.72
N HIS A 67 -4.52 14.27 -6.08
CA HIS A 67 -5.53 13.34 -6.56
C HIS A 67 -6.63 13.02 -5.53
N ALA A 68 -6.46 13.42 -4.27
CA ALA A 68 -7.45 13.27 -3.21
C ALA A 68 -7.55 14.57 -2.41
N ALA A 69 -8.79 14.99 -2.09
CA ALA A 69 -9.03 16.22 -1.34
C ALA A 69 -8.39 16.19 0.07
N ASP A 70 -8.28 14.99 0.64
CA ASP A 70 -7.61 14.67 1.88
C ASP A 70 -6.25 13.99 1.66
N GLY A 71 -5.70 14.02 0.44
CA GLY A 71 -4.37 13.48 0.20
C GLY A 71 -3.28 14.25 0.95
N LEU A 72 -2.11 13.62 1.08
CA LEU A 72 -0.92 14.19 1.70
C LEU A 72 0.09 14.59 0.63
N THR A 73 0.89 15.61 0.93
CA THR A 73 2.14 15.87 0.22
C THR A 73 3.21 14.86 0.63
N ASN A 74 4.24 14.68 -0.19
CA ASN A 74 5.37 13.81 0.17
C ASN A 74 6.04 14.24 1.50
N ALA A 75 6.09 15.55 1.77
CA ALA A 75 6.66 16.07 3.01
C ALA A 75 5.81 15.72 4.24
N GLU A 76 4.48 15.67 4.10
CA GLU A 76 3.57 15.28 5.18
C GLU A 76 3.54 13.75 5.38
N TYR A 77 3.69 12.97 4.31
CA TYR A 77 3.63 11.50 4.35
C TYR A 77 4.96 10.86 4.80
N ALA A 78 6.11 11.44 4.45
CA ALA A 78 7.43 10.92 4.81
C ALA A 78 7.61 10.57 6.31
N PRO A 79 7.25 11.43 7.29
CA PRO A 79 7.37 11.07 8.70
C PRO A 79 6.41 9.93 9.11
N LEU A 80 5.27 9.79 8.43
CA LEU A 80 4.33 8.68 8.68
C LEU A 80 4.93 7.35 8.19
N CYS A 81 5.61 7.35 7.03
CA CYS A 81 6.38 6.20 6.54
C CYS A 81 7.45 5.77 7.54
N GLU A 82 8.18 6.71 8.15
CA GLU A 82 9.20 6.40 9.16
C GLU A 82 8.59 5.69 10.38
N ILE A 83 7.37 6.08 10.79
CA ILE A 83 6.68 5.45 11.91
C ILE A 83 6.20 4.04 11.53
N MET A 84 5.51 3.91 10.41
CA MET A 84 4.98 2.62 9.92
C MET A 84 6.11 1.64 9.61
N GLY A 85 7.24 2.12 9.11
CA GLY A 85 8.42 1.29 8.77
C GLY A 85 9.12 0.64 9.96
N ARG A 86 8.70 0.93 11.21
CA ARG A 86 9.25 0.31 12.43
C ARG A 86 8.76 -1.12 12.65
N SER A 87 7.76 -1.58 11.89
CA SER A 87 7.22 -2.94 11.97
C SER A 87 6.88 -3.47 10.58
N LEU A 88 7.10 -4.77 10.34
CA LEU A 88 6.83 -5.39 9.04
C LEU A 88 5.34 -5.44 8.67
N MET A 89 4.47 -5.53 9.67
CA MET A 89 3.01 -5.61 9.45
C MET A 89 2.33 -4.25 9.28
N ALA A 90 2.92 -3.19 9.85
CA ALA A 90 2.26 -1.90 9.99
C ALA A 90 1.86 -1.26 8.65
N PRO A 91 2.71 -1.19 7.61
CA PRO A 91 2.30 -0.60 6.33
C PRO A 91 1.07 -1.29 5.74
N GLU A 92 0.95 -2.62 5.86
CA GLU A 92 -0.21 -3.35 5.34
C GLU A 92 -1.48 -3.07 6.15
N VAL A 93 -1.38 -2.95 7.48
CA VAL A 93 -2.50 -2.60 8.38
C VAL A 93 -3.13 -1.26 8.00
N PHE A 94 -2.34 -0.30 7.50
CA PHE A 94 -2.83 1.02 7.08
C PHE A 94 -3.12 1.13 5.56
N ASN A 95 -3.07 0.01 4.83
CA ASN A 95 -3.15 -0.06 3.35
C ASN A 95 -2.11 0.80 2.61
N CYS A 96 -0.92 0.88 3.19
CA CYS A 96 0.24 1.64 2.73
C CYS A 96 1.43 0.74 2.33
N SER A 97 1.21 -0.56 2.16
CA SER A 97 2.26 -1.52 1.81
C SER A 97 2.54 -1.57 0.31
N ALA A 98 3.82 -1.79 -0.04
CA ALA A 98 4.19 -2.28 -1.37
C ALA A 98 3.70 -3.73 -1.58
N PRO A 99 3.46 -4.16 -2.83
CA PRO A 99 3.57 -3.39 -4.08
C PRO A 99 2.32 -2.54 -4.39
N ASP A 100 1.28 -2.61 -3.57
CA ASP A 100 -0.04 -2.07 -3.90
C ASP A 100 -0.09 -0.55 -4.04
N THR A 101 0.62 0.21 -3.20
CA THR A 101 0.61 1.68 -3.29
C THR A 101 1.08 2.19 -4.66
N GLY A 102 2.17 1.65 -5.20
CA GLY A 102 2.67 2.01 -6.53
C GLY A 102 1.71 1.60 -7.66
N ASN A 103 1.08 0.44 -7.53
CA ASN A 103 0.07 -0.02 -8.49
C ASN A 103 -1.20 0.84 -8.45
N MET A 104 -1.68 1.19 -7.25
CA MET A 104 -2.80 2.10 -7.04
C MET A 104 -2.52 3.48 -7.65
N GLU A 105 -1.33 4.06 -7.41
CA GLU A 105 -0.93 5.33 -8.00
C GLU A 105 -0.87 5.28 -9.54
N THR A 106 -0.39 4.17 -10.10
CA THR A 106 -0.35 3.97 -11.55
C THR A 106 -1.76 3.97 -12.16
N ILE A 107 -2.69 3.22 -11.57
CA ILE A 107 -4.09 3.16 -12.04
C ILE A 107 -4.80 4.50 -11.81
N LEU A 108 -4.55 5.16 -10.68
CA LEU A 108 -5.11 6.48 -10.37
C LEU A 108 -4.72 7.51 -11.43
N ARG A 109 -3.45 7.51 -11.85
CA ARG A 109 -2.91 8.49 -12.78
C ARG A 109 -3.21 8.19 -14.25
N TYR A 110 -3.19 6.92 -14.65
CA TYR A 110 -3.23 6.52 -16.06
C TYR A 110 -4.40 5.62 -16.44
N GLY A 111 -5.13 5.08 -15.47
CA GLY A 111 -6.26 4.19 -15.72
C GLY A 111 -7.47 4.91 -16.29
N SER A 112 -8.21 4.23 -17.17
CA SER A 112 -9.56 4.64 -17.57
C SER A 112 -10.54 4.55 -16.39
N GLU A 113 -11.70 5.21 -16.49
CA GLU A 113 -12.72 5.11 -15.44
C GLU A 113 -13.19 3.67 -15.20
N ALA A 114 -13.25 2.85 -16.26
CA ALA A 114 -13.56 1.42 -16.14
C ALA A 114 -12.45 0.65 -15.40
N GLN A 115 -11.18 0.97 -15.65
CA GLN A 115 -10.05 0.36 -14.93
C GLN A 115 -10.01 0.79 -13.47
N LYS A 116 -10.28 2.06 -13.17
CA LYS A 116 -10.36 2.56 -11.79
C LYS A 116 -11.48 1.88 -11.02
N ALA A 117 -12.69 1.81 -11.59
CA ALA A 117 -13.81 1.14 -10.95
C ALA A 117 -13.55 -0.35 -10.71
N ARG A 118 -12.92 -1.03 -11.69
CA ARG A 118 -12.64 -2.46 -11.59
C ARG A 118 -11.50 -2.80 -10.63
N TRP A 119 -10.46 -1.97 -10.55
CA TRP A 119 -9.21 -2.33 -9.88
C TRP A 119 -8.82 -1.36 -8.76
N LEU A 120 -8.87 -0.05 -9.00
CA LEU A 120 -8.47 0.93 -8.00
C LEU A 120 -9.42 0.95 -6.80
N THR A 121 -10.74 0.92 -7.05
CA THR A 121 -11.75 0.90 -5.98
C THR A 121 -11.55 -0.28 -5.00
N PRO A 122 -11.47 -1.54 -5.44
CA PRO A 122 -11.24 -2.66 -4.51
C PRO A 122 -9.84 -2.65 -3.87
N LEU A 123 -8.80 -2.13 -4.55
CA LEU A 123 -7.47 -1.94 -3.95
C LEU A 123 -7.49 -0.89 -2.82
N LEU A 124 -8.13 0.26 -3.04
CA LEU A 124 -8.32 1.29 -2.01
C LEU A 124 -9.21 0.79 -0.86
N ALA A 125 -10.10 -0.15 -1.15
CA ALA A 125 -10.89 -0.85 -0.15
C ALA A 125 -10.16 -2.03 0.51
N GLY A 126 -8.92 -2.36 0.11
CA GLY A 126 -8.14 -3.47 0.67
C GLY A 126 -8.77 -4.86 0.45
N GLU A 127 -9.70 -4.99 -0.50
CA GLU A 127 -10.42 -6.24 -0.80
C GLU A 127 -9.62 -7.18 -1.71
N ILE A 128 -8.72 -6.60 -2.50
CA ILE A 128 -7.79 -7.32 -3.36
C ILE A 128 -6.36 -6.83 -3.12
N ARG A 129 -5.40 -7.62 -3.59
CA ARG A 129 -3.98 -7.30 -3.61
C ARG A 129 -3.45 -7.42 -5.03
N SER A 130 -2.34 -6.78 -5.30
CA SER A 130 -1.71 -6.69 -6.61
C SER A 130 -0.25 -7.15 -6.55
N ALA A 131 0.31 -7.40 -7.73
CA ALA A 131 1.73 -7.66 -7.91
C ALA A 131 2.24 -6.78 -9.06
N PHE A 132 3.53 -6.48 -9.06
CA PHE A 132 4.19 -5.81 -10.17
C PHE A 132 5.20 -6.77 -10.80
N ALA A 133 4.95 -7.15 -12.05
CA ALA A 133 5.79 -8.08 -12.79
C ALA A 133 6.62 -7.30 -13.81
N MET A 134 7.90 -7.08 -13.49
CA MET A 134 8.86 -6.38 -14.37
C MET A 134 10.19 -7.14 -14.47
N THR A 135 10.72 -7.66 -13.36
CA THR A 135 12.00 -8.37 -13.34
C THR A 135 11.89 -9.74 -14.00
N GLU A 136 12.82 -10.05 -14.89
CA GLU A 136 12.92 -11.33 -15.61
C GLU A 136 14.22 -12.06 -15.23
N PRO A 137 14.21 -13.39 -15.09
CA PRO A 137 15.39 -14.14 -14.64
C PRO A 137 16.51 -14.21 -15.68
N ASP A 138 16.18 -14.17 -16.97
CA ASP A 138 17.11 -14.47 -18.06
C ASP A 138 17.82 -13.23 -18.64
N VAL A 139 17.46 -12.03 -18.17
CA VAL A 139 18.02 -10.75 -18.67
C VAL A 139 18.33 -9.79 -17.53
N ALA A 140 19.26 -8.85 -17.76
CA ALA A 140 19.60 -7.83 -16.78
C ALA A 140 18.52 -6.73 -16.71
N SER A 141 17.44 -6.97 -15.97
CA SER A 141 16.27 -6.06 -15.87
C SER A 141 16.53 -4.74 -15.16
N SER A 142 17.73 -4.51 -14.60
CA SER A 142 18.13 -3.19 -14.10
C SER A 142 18.16 -2.15 -15.23
N ASP A 143 18.43 -2.59 -16.46
CA ASP A 143 18.17 -1.83 -17.67
C ASP A 143 16.85 -2.34 -18.27
N ALA A 144 15.81 -1.52 -18.19
CA ALA A 144 14.47 -1.87 -18.67
C ALA A 144 14.41 -2.11 -20.19
N THR A 145 15.43 -1.70 -20.96
CA THR A 145 15.49 -1.98 -22.39
C THR A 145 15.82 -3.44 -22.72
N ASN A 146 16.27 -4.22 -21.73
CA ASN A 146 16.56 -5.64 -21.89
C ASN A 146 15.34 -6.56 -21.70
N ILE A 147 14.19 -6.03 -21.25
CA ILE A 147 12.97 -6.83 -21.02
C ILE A 147 12.58 -7.58 -22.29
N GLY A 148 12.46 -8.91 -22.18
CA GLY A 148 12.22 -9.82 -23.28
C GLY A 148 10.77 -10.28 -23.44
N SER A 149 9.91 -10.07 -22.43
CA SER A 149 8.49 -10.42 -22.51
C SER A 149 7.82 -9.76 -23.73
N SER A 150 7.24 -10.59 -24.61
CA SER A 150 6.51 -10.12 -25.79
C SER A 150 5.09 -9.71 -25.44
N ILE A 151 4.62 -8.62 -26.03
CA ILE A 151 3.21 -8.22 -26.01
C ILE A 151 2.81 -7.94 -27.45
N VAL A 152 1.92 -8.76 -28.01
CA VAL A 152 1.46 -8.68 -29.40
C VAL A 152 -0.03 -8.42 -29.42
N ARG A 153 -0.47 -7.41 -30.18
CA ARG A 153 -1.90 -7.13 -30.37
C ARG A 153 -2.53 -8.24 -31.22
N ASP A 154 -3.62 -8.82 -30.72
CA ASP A 154 -4.44 -9.80 -31.43
C ASP A 154 -5.92 -9.37 -31.39
N GLY A 155 -6.41 -8.82 -32.50
CA GLY A 155 -7.76 -8.22 -32.55
C GLY A 155 -7.90 -7.09 -31.54
N ASP A 156 -8.85 -7.23 -30.61
CA ASP A 156 -9.12 -6.27 -29.52
C ASP A 156 -8.36 -6.60 -28.21
N ASP A 157 -7.57 -7.67 -28.20
CA ASP A 157 -6.82 -8.17 -27.05
C ASP A 157 -5.29 -8.16 -27.27
N TYR A 158 -4.53 -8.62 -26.28
CA TYR A 158 -3.08 -8.79 -26.33
C TYR A 158 -2.68 -10.22 -25.88
N ILE A 159 -1.70 -10.81 -26.59
CA ILE A 159 -1.02 -12.07 -26.24
C ILE A 159 0.41 -11.78 -25.83
#